data_AF-A0A833J349-F1
#
_entry.id   AF-A0A833J349-F1
#
_cell.length_a   1.000
_cell.length_b   1.000
_cell.length_c   1.000
_cell.angle_alpha   90.00
_cell.angle_beta   90.00
_cell.angle_gamma   90.00
#
_symmetry.space_group_name_H-M   'P 1'
#
loop_
_entity.id
_entity.type
_entity.pdbx_description
1 polymer ?
#
loop_
_entity_poly.entity_id
_entity_poly.type
_entity_poly.pdbx_seq_one_letter_code
_entity_poly.pdbx_strand_id
1 'polypeptide(L)'
;MATTDIGTIYVGSLRNTRALEKQGLEQMERQLSGLERYPDYAAVLRRHVETTKAQIDRLDTALESVGESRSTLKDAVTSVAGSIGAAVHAAAQDETLKNLYAGYAYQYDQVAAYRSLAVIAERAGKSDQVSLFRAAVEEETKAAEEIAALIEPVTKTYLDLTLSGAKADS
;
A
#
# COMPACT_ATOMS: atom_id res chain seq x y z
N MET A 1 35.21 3.04 1.12
CA MET A 1 33.77 2.68 1.09
C MET A 1 33.13 3.35 2.30
N ALA A 2 32.10 4.17 2.13
CA ALA A 2 31.39 4.72 3.29
C ALA A 2 30.78 3.56 4.07
N THR A 3 31.12 3.44 5.35
CA THR A 3 30.58 2.39 6.22
C THR A 3 29.10 2.65 6.42
N THR A 4 28.25 1.75 5.95
CA THR A 4 26.80 1.82 6.21
C THR A 4 26.55 1.67 7.71
N ASP A 5 26.02 2.72 8.33
CA ASP A 5 25.60 2.72 9.73
C ASP A 5 24.09 2.46 9.85
N ILE A 6 23.65 2.11 11.06
CA ILE A 6 22.24 1.75 11.35
C ILE A 6 21.27 2.92 11.12
N GLY A 7 21.71 4.18 11.29
CA GLY A 7 20.91 5.36 11.02
C GLY A 7 20.63 5.53 9.53
N THR A 8 21.64 5.32 8.68
CA THR A 8 21.47 5.32 7.22
C THR A 8 20.50 4.23 6.76
N ILE A 9 20.58 3.02 7.32
CA ILE A 9 19.65 1.93 7.04
C ILE A 9 18.23 2.34 7.46
N TYR A 10 18.07 2.91 8.65
CA TYR A 10 16.77 3.32 9.17
C TYR A 10 16.08 4.37 8.30
N VAL A 11 16.80 5.44 7.93
CA VAL A 11 16.29 6.48 7.02
C VAL A 11 15.92 5.89 5.66
N GLY A 12 16.75 4.99 5.13
CA GLY A 12 16.45 4.28 3.88
C GLY A 12 15.18 3.45 3.97
N SER A 13 15.00 2.70 5.05
CA SER A 13 13.78 1.90 5.28
C SER A 13 12.53 2.77 5.41
N LEU A 14 12.59 3.89 6.16
CA LEU A 14 11.47 4.84 6.25
C LEU A 14 11.07 5.39 4.88
N ARG A 15 12.04 5.82 4.06
CA ARG A 15 11.79 6.31 2.70
C ARG A 15 11.15 5.26 1.82
N ASN A 16 11.65 4.02 1.87
CA ASN A 16 11.14 2.92 1.07
C ASN A 16 9.71 2.53 1.48
N THR A 17 9.44 2.37 2.77
CA THR A 17 8.09 2.07 3.27
C THR A 17 7.12 3.20 2.92
N ARG A 18 7.54 4.47 3.03
CA ARG A 18 6.71 5.60 2.63
C ARG A 18 6.41 5.62 1.12
N ALA A 19 7.39 5.28 0.29
CA ALA A 19 7.18 5.18 -1.14
C ALA A 19 6.18 4.07 -1.48
N LEU A 20 6.25 2.93 -0.77
CA LEU A 20 5.30 1.83 -0.87
C LEU A 20 3.88 2.32 -0.55
N GLU A 21 3.67 2.97 0.59
CA GLU A 21 2.34 3.51 0.97
C GLU A 21 1.78 4.48 -0.06
N LYS A 22 2.63 5.38 -0.59
CA LYS A 22 2.19 6.33 -1.62
C LYS A 22 1.79 5.64 -2.92
N GLN A 23 2.53 4.64 -3.34
CA GLN A 23 2.17 3.85 -4.52
C GLN A 23 0.84 3.12 -4.32
N GLY A 24 0.65 2.50 -3.14
CA GLY A 24 -0.62 1.88 -2.75
C GLY A 24 -1.78 2.86 -2.78
N LEU A 25 -1.62 4.04 -2.15
CA LEU A 25 -2.61 5.12 -2.14
C LEU A 25 -3.05 5.53 -3.55
N GLU A 26 -2.09 5.86 -4.41
CA GLU A 26 -2.38 6.27 -5.78
C GLU A 26 -3.08 5.16 -6.58
N GLN A 27 -2.71 3.90 -6.35
CA GLN A 27 -3.36 2.76 -6.99
C GLN A 27 -4.81 2.60 -6.52
N MET A 28 -5.07 2.70 -5.22
CA MET A 28 -6.42 2.62 -4.67
C MET A 28 -7.31 3.76 -5.18
N GLU A 29 -6.80 4.99 -5.20
CA GLU A 29 -7.55 6.16 -5.70
C GLU A 29 -7.93 6.01 -7.18
N ARG A 30 -7.03 5.47 -8.01
CA ARG A 30 -7.34 5.14 -9.42
C ARG A 30 -8.38 4.03 -9.55
N GLN A 31 -8.30 2.97 -8.73
CA GLN A 31 -9.23 1.85 -8.79
C GLN A 31 -10.64 2.25 -8.37
N LEU A 32 -10.78 3.17 -7.39
CA LEU A 32 -12.09 3.59 -6.87
C LEU A 32 -13.05 4.12 -7.95
N SER A 33 -12.54 4.72 -9.03
CA SER A 33 -13.38 5.22 -10.13
C SER A 33 -13.92 4.14 -11.06
N GLY A 34 -13.47 2.88 -10.94
CA GLY A 34 -13.96 1.75 -11.75
C GLY A 34 -14.81 0.75 -10.96
N LEU A 35 -15.10 1.02 -9.68
CA LEU A 35 -15.76 0.09 -8.76
C LEU A 35 -17.25 0.39 -8.53
N GLU A 36 -17.94 1.12 -9.41
CA GLU A 36 -19.36 1.46 -9.23
C GLU A 36 -20.26 0.23 -9.11
N ARG A 37 -19.86 -0.87 -9.75
CA ARG A 37 -20.58 -2.16 -9.75
C ARG A 37 -20.21 -3.06 -8.58
N TYR A 38 -19.22 -2.67 -7.77
CA TYR A 38 -18.69 -3.45 -6.64
C TYR A 38 -18.69 -2.59 -5.36
N PRO A 39 -19.88 -2.22 -4.83
CA PRO A 39 -19.99 -1.24 -3.74
C PRO A 39 -19.28 -1.66 -2.46
N ASP A 40 -19.29 -2.96 -2.13
CA ASP A 40 -18.60 -3.50 -0.95
C ASP A 40 -17.08 -3.42 -1.11
N TYR A 41 -16.57 -3.69 -2.31
CA TYR A 41 -15.16 -3.53 -2.62
C TYR A 41 -14.73 -2.06 -2.55
N ALA A 42 -15.51 -1.16 -3.15
CA ALA A 42 -15.27 0.27 -3.06
C ALA A 42 -15.30 0.77 -1.61
N ALA A 43 -16.18 0.22 -0.75
CA ALA A 43 -16.26 0.59 0.65
C ALA A 43 -15.02 0.15 1.46
N VAL A 44 -14.52 -1.06 1.25
CA VAL A 44 -13.26 -1.53 1.85
C VAL A 44 -12.10 -0.63 1.39
N LEU A 45 -12.00 -0.39 0.09
CA LEU A 45 -10.90 0.40 -0.49
C LEU A 45 -10.88 1.85 0.03
N ARG A 46 -12.04 2.50 0.17
CA ARG A 46 -12.13 3.86 0.76
C ARG A 46 -11.65 3.91 2.22
N ARG A 47 -11.99 2.90 3.04
CA ARG A 47 -11.49 2.87 4.43
C ARG A 47 -9.98 2.65 4.47
N HIS A 48 -9.47 1.79 3.60
CA HIS A 48 -8.05 1.52 3.54
C HIS A 48 -7.26 2.75 3.04
N VAL A 49 -7.77 3.51 2.07
CA VAL A 49 -7.22 4.82 1.68
C VAL A 49 -6.98 5.76 2.86
N GLU A 50 -7.96 5.89 3.76
CA GLU A 50 -7.80 6.75 4.95
C GLU A 50 -6.79 6.19 5.96
N THR A 51 -6.71 4.86 6.06
CA THR A 51 -5.70 4.17 6.89
C THR A 51 -4.29 4.43 6.35
N THR A 52 -4.09 4.24 5.05
CA THR A 52 -2.83 4.49 4.34
C THR A 52 -2.39 5.96 4.44
N LYS A 53 -3.31 6.93 4.33
CA LYS A 53 -2.98 8.35 4.57
C LYS A 53 -2.43 8.58 5.97
N ALA A 54 -3.08 8.00 6.99
CA ALA A 54 -2.61 8.12 8.37
C ALA A 54 -1.27 7.41 8.62
N GLN A 55 -0.96 6.35 7.87
CA GLN A 55 0.34 5.67 7.90
C GLN A 55 1.44 6.51 7.23
N ILE A 56 1.15 7.12 6.09
CA ILE A 56 2.07 8.08 5.43
C ILE A 56 2.41 9.23 6.37
N ASP A 57 1.42 9.78 7.08
CA ASP A 57 1.64 10.85 8.05
C ASP A 57 2.56 10.39 9.20
N ARG A 58 2.36 9.18 9.73
CA ARG A 58 3.24 8.57 10.75
C ARG A 58 4.68 8.42 10.25
N LEU A 59 4.86 7.97 9.00
CA LEU A 59 6.18 7.84 8.37
C LEU A 59 6.84 9.21 8.13
N ASP A 60 6.07 10.21 7.73
CA ASP A 60 6.55 11.59 7.55
C ASP A 60 7.04 12.17 8.88
N THR A 61 6.29 12.00 9.98
CA THR A 61 6.75 12.40 11.32
C THR A 61 8.00 11.64 11.77
N ALA A 62 8.10 10.34 11.48
CA ALA A 62 9.30 9.57 11.81
C ALA A 62 10.54 10.06 11.04
N LEU A 63 10.39 10.40 9.75
CA LEU A 63 11.43 10.99 8.92
C LEU A 63 11.87 12.36 9.44
N GLU A 64 10.93 13.23 9.80
CA GLU A 64 11.22 14.53 10.41
C GLU A 64 12.08 14.40 11.69
N SER A 65 11.80 13.39 12.51
CA SER A 65 12.52 13.14 13.77
C SER A 65 14.00 12.74 13.60
N VAL A 66 14.41 12.35 12.39
CA VAL A 66 15.78 11.98 12.05
C VAL A 66 16.48 13.02 11.17
N GLY A 67 15.91 14.23 11.08
CA GLY A 67 16.50 15.35 10.36
C GLY A 67 16.17 15.41 8.87
N GLU A 68 15.26 14.55 8.40
CA GLU A 68 14.72 14.64 7.04
C GLU A 68 13.61 15.69 6.98
N SER A 69 13.85 16.79 6.27
CA SER A 69 12.82 17.80 6.06
C SER A 69 11.76 17.31 5.06
N ARG A 70 10.51 17.80 5.16
CA ARG A 70 9.48 17.56 4.12
C ARG A 70 9.92 17.94 2.70
N SER A 71 10.85 18.89 2.56
CA SER A 71 11.43 19.28 1.28
C SER A 71 12.36 18.21 0.72
N THR A 72 13.26 17.63 1.53
CA THR A 72 14.14 16.53 1.10
C THR A 72 13.35 15.25 0.81
N LEU A 73 12.21 15.06 1.48
CA LEU A 73 11.25 13.99 1.17
C LEU A 73 10.52 14.17 -0.16
N LYS A 74 10.32 15.42 -0.61
CA LYS A 74 9.73 15.72 -1.93
C LYS A 74 10.77 15.47 -3.04
N ASP A 75 12.03 15.78 -2.77
CA ASP A 75 13.13 15.62 -3.72
C ASP A 75 13.59 14.14 -3.86
N ALA A 76 13.48 13.34 -2.79
CA ALA A 76 13.78 11.90 -2.80
C ALA A 76 12.71 11.04 -3.51
N VAL A 77 11.53 11.59 -3.80
CA VAL A 77 10.46 10.91 -4.57
C VAL A 77 10.85 10.73 -6.05
N THR A 78 11.91 11.40 -6.52
CA THR A 78 12.27 11.42 -7.94
C THR A 78 12.90 10.12 -8.49
N SER A 79 12.95 9.01 -7.74
CA SER A 79 13.57 7.77 -8.26
C SER A 79 13.13 6.48 -7.54
N VAL A 80 11.84 6.15 -7.58
CA VAL A 80 11.42 4.73 -7.71
C VAL A 80 10.56 4.62 -8.98
N ALA A 81 11.17 4.98 -10.11
CA ALA A 81 10.71 4.50 -11.41
C ALA A 81 11.14 3.03 -11.54
N GLY A 82 10.51 2.19 -10.73
CA GLY A 82 10.53 0.75 -10.84
C GLY A 82 9.09 0.33 -10.86
N SER A 83 8.41 0.62 -11.96
CA SER A 83 7.08 0.10 -12.25
C SER A 83 7.10 -1.41 -12.03
N ILE A 84 6.63 -1.89 -10.88
CA ILE A 84 6.17 -3.28 -10.78
C ILE A 84 4.89 -3.30 -11.61
N GLY A 85 5.07 -3.63 -12.89
CA GLY A 85 4.01 -3.87 -13.85
C GLY A 85 3.02 -2.72 -14.00
N ALA A 86 3.44 -1.64 -14.67
CA ALA A 86 2.45 -0.86 -15.40
C ALA A 86 1.69 -1.87 -16.29
N ALA A 87 0.41 -2.01 -15.99
CA ALA A 87 -0.48 -3.02 -16.52
C ALA A 87 -0.26 -3.24 -18.03
N VAL A 88 0.11 -4.46 -18.42
CA VAL A 88 0.08 -4.94 -19.82
C VAL A 88 -1.36 -5.14 -20.32
N HIS A 89 -2.38 -4.69 -19.60
CA HIS A 89 -3.75 -5.15 -19.84
C HIS A 89 -4.79 -4.03 -19.92
N ALA A 90 -4.51 -2.95 -20.64
CA ALA A 90 -5.55 -1.99 -21.05
C ALA A 90 -6.62 -2.58 -22.03
N ALA A 91 -6.59 -3.90 -22.26
CA ALA A 91 -7.54 -4.64 -23.07
C ALA A 91 -7.83 -6.06 -22.54
N ALA A 92 -7.47 -6.39 -21.29
CA ALA A 92 -7.89 -7.69 -20.76
C ALA A 92 -9.30 -7.61 -20.19
N GLN A 93 -10.15 -8.55 -20.60
CA GLN A 93 -11.21 -9.02 -19.71
C GLN A 93 -10.58 -9.36 -18.36
N ASP A 94 -11.20 -8.97 -17.23
CA ASP A 94 -10.83 -9.31 -15.83
C ASP A 94 -10.06 -8.27 -14.99
N GLU A 95 -10.00 -7.00 -15.45
CA GLU A 95 -9.26 -5.94 -14.74
C GLU A 95 -9.61 -5.86 -13.25
N THR A 96 -10.90 -5.91 -12.92
CA THR A 96 -11.38 -5.85 -11.53
C THR A 96 -10.79 -6.98 -10.68
N LEU A 97 -10.75 -8.20 -11.22
CA LEU A 97 -10.22 -9.37 -10.52
C LEU A 97 -8.71 -9.27 -10.34
N LYS A 98 -7.98 -8.88 -11.40
CA LYS A 98 -6.53 -8.66 -11.31
C LYS A 98 -6.16 -7.59 -10.29
N ASN A 99 -6.91 -6.49 -10.26
CA ASN A 99 -6.74 -5.43 -9.26
C ASN A 99 -6.98 -5.93 -7.84
N LEU A 100 -8.01 -6.76 -7.62
CA LEU A 100 -8.29 -7.38 -6.34
C LEU A 100 -7.17 -8.31 -5.88
N TYR A 101 -6.65 -9.16 -6.78
CA TYR A 101 -5.55 -10.08 -6.47
C TYR A 101 -4.25 -9.33 -6.16
N ALA A 102 -3.93 -8.32 -6.98
CA ALA A 102 -2.77 -7.48 -6.75
C ALA A 102 -2.89 -6.75 -5.42
N GLY A 103 -4.06 -6.17 -5.11
CA GLY A 103 -4.33 -5.53 -3.83
C GLY A 103 -4.14 -6.48 -2.65
N TYR A 104 -4.68 -7.70 -2.72
CA TYR A 104 -4.50 -8.71 -1.67
C TYR A 104 -3.03 -9.07 -1.43
N ALA A 105 -2.27 -9.31 -2.51
CA ALA A 105 -0.84 -9.59 -2.40
C ALA A 105 -0.04 -8.40 -1.85
N TYR A 106 -0.41 -7.18 -2.25
CA TYR A 106 0.26 -5.95 -1.85
C TYR A 106 0.20 -5.72 -0.34
N GLN A 107 -0.92 -6.05 0.32
CA GLN A 107 -1.05 -5.95 1.78
C GLN A 107 0.05 -6.74 2.51
N TYR A 108 0.40 -7.93 2.02
CA TYR A 108 1.45 -8.74 2.64
C TYR A 108 2.85 -8.18 2.43
N ASP A 109 3.09 -7.46 1.32
CA ASP A 109 4.33 -6.71 1.11
C ASP A 109 4.45 -5.57 2.14
N GLN A 110 3.36 -4.83 2.37
CA GLN A 110 3.30 -3.77 3.39
C GLN A 110 3.50 -4.33 4.81
N VAL A 111 2.84 -5.45 5.14
CA VAL A 111 3.05 -6.17 6.42
C VAL A 111 4.53 -6.55 6.59
N ALA A 112 5.17 -7.10 5.56
CA ALA A 112 6.58 -7.46 5.62
C ALA A 112 7.49 -6.22 5.81
N ALA A 113 7.21 -5.14 5.08
CA ALA A 113 7.93 -3.88 5.16
C ALA A 113 7.86 -3.28 6.57
N TYR A 114 6.68 -3.17 7.18
CA TYR A 114 6.53 -2.65 8.54
C TYR A 114 7.14 -3.54 9.61
N ARG A 115 7.03 -4.87 9.48
CA ARG A 115 7.68 -5.80 10.41
C ARG A 115 9.20 -5.61 10.39
N SER A 116 9.78 -5.45 9.21
CA SER A 116 11.21 -5.15 9.03
C SER A 116 11.55 -3.78 9.62
N LEU A 117 10.78 -2.74 9.28
CA LEU A 117 10.98 -1.38 9.76
C LEU A 117 10.93 -1.28 11.29
N ALA A 118 10.01 -2.00 11.94
CA ALA A 118 9.92 -2.05 13.40
C ALA A 118 11.21 -2.58 14.05
N VAL A 119 11.81 -3.62 13.48
CA VAL A 119 13.08 -4.18 13.98
C VAL A 119 14.25 -3.23 13.71
N ILE A 120 14.28 -2.61 12.53
CA ILE A 120 15.33 -1.63 12.19
C ILE A 120 15.24 -0.41 13.12
N ALA A 121 14.04 0.10 13.38
CA ALA A 121 13.80 1.21 14.31
C ALA A 121 14.29 0.88 15.72
N GLU A 122 13.96 -0.30 16.23
CA GLU A 122 14.44 -0.78 17.54
C GLU A 122 15.97 -0.79 17.60
N ARG A 123 16.63 -1.35 16.57
CA ARG A 123 18.09 -1.42 16.49
C ARG A 123 18.76 -0.06 16.27
N ALA A 124 18.05 0.90 15.68
CA ALA A 124 18.49 2.29 15.54
C ALA A 124 18.26 3.13 16.81
N GLY A 125 17.73 2.54 17.89
CA GLY A 125 17.43 3.26 19.13
C GLY A 125 16.17 4.12 19.09
N LYS A 126 15.29 3.90 18.11
CA LYS A 126 14.00 4.59 17.90
C LYS A 126 12.85 3.80 18.51
N SER A 127 13.02 3.36 19.76
CA SER A 127 12.05 2.51 20.47
C SER A 127 10.68 3.17 20.62
N ASP A 128 10.62 4.50 20.65
CA ASP A 128 9.39 5.30 20.66
C ASP A 128 8.54 5.10 19.39
N GLN A 129 9.16 4.75 18.26
CA GLN A 129 8.50 4.61 16.96
C GLN A 129 8.08 3.16 16.65
N VAL A 130 8.62 2.17 17.38
CA VAL A 130 8.33 0.75 17.17
C VAL A 130 6.83 0.45 17.28
N SER A 131 6.15 1.04 18.27
CA SER A 131 4.71 0.86 18.48
C SER A 131 3.88 1.32 17.28
N LEU A 132 4.28 2.42 16.63
CA LEU A 132 3.61 2.97 15.45
C LEU A 132 3.71 2.01 14.26
N PHE A 133 4.88 1.41 14.04
CA PHE A 133 5.08 0.44 12.96
C PHE A 133 4.39 -0.89 13.24
N ARG A 134 4.30 -1.31 14.51
CA ARG A 134 3.52 -2.50 14.88
C ARG A 134 2.02 -2.27 14.70
N ALA A 135 1.51 -1.09 15.01
CA ALA A 135 0.12 -0.72 14.70
C ALA A 135 -0.16 -0.79 13.19
N ALA A 136 0.78 -0.31 12.36
CA ALA A 136 0.65 -0.45 10.91
C ALA A 136 0.62 -1.92 10.45
N VAL A 137 1.41 -2.82 11.04
CA VAL A 137 1.32 -4.26 10.76
C VAL A 137 -0.10 -4.80 11.01
N GLU A 138 -0.75 -4.39 12.11
CA GLU A 138 -2.11 -4.82 12.44
C GLU A 138 -3.14 -4.26 11.46
N GLU A 139 -3.01 -2.98 11.10
CA GLU A 139 -3.85 -2.31 10.11
C GLU A 139 -3.78 -3.00 8.73
N GLU A 140 -2.58 -3.27 8.23
CA GLU A 140 -2.36 -3.94 6.94
C GLU A 140 -2.82 -5.41 6.97
N THR A 141 -2.64 -6.10 8.10
CA THR A 141 -3.15 -7.48 8.26
C THR A 141 -4.69 -7.49 8.19
N LYS A 142 -5.34 -6.53 8.86
CA LYS A 142 -6.80 -6.38 8.81
C LYS A 142 -7.27 -6.03 7.39
N ALA A 143 -6.57 -5.16 6.69
CA ALA A 143 -6.89 -4.84 5.29
C ALA A 143 -6.81 -6.10 4.40
N ALA A 144 -5.79 -6.95 4.60
CA ALA A 144 -5.67 -8.23 3.90
C ALA A 144 -6.86 -9.16 4.18
N GLU A 145 -7.30 -9.26 5.44
CA GLU A 145 -8.47 -10.06 5.82
C GLU A 145 -9.77 -9.53 5.20
N GLU A 146 -9.96 -8.21 5.20
CA GLU A 146 -11.13 -7.57 4.57
C GLU A 146 -11.14 -7.80 3.06
N ILE A 147 -9.99 -7.71 2.39
CA ILE A 147 -9.86 -8.01 0.95
C ILE A 147 -10.08 -9.49 0.67
N ALA A 148 -9.56 -10.40 1.50
CA ALA A 148 -9.76 -11.84 1.36
C ALA A 148 -11.24 -12.21 1.36
N ALA A 149 -12.02 -11.59 2.26
CA ALA A 149 -13.47 -11.79 2.34
C ALA A 149 -14.23 -11.30 1.09
N LEU A 150 -13.65 -10.41 0.29
CA LEU A 150 -14.23 -9.89 -0.95
C LEU A 150 -13.95 -10.76 -2.19
N ILE A 151 -12.94 -11.65 -2.14
CA ILE A 151 -12.49 -12.41 -3.31
C ILE A 151 -13.65 -13.17 -3.97
N GLU A 152 -14.38 -13.97 -3.20
CA GLU A 152 -15.49 -14.75 -3.76
C GLU A 152 -16.70 -13.89 -4.17
N PRO A 153 -17.20 -12.94 -3.34
CA PRO A 153 -18.31 -12.08 -3.74
C PRO A 153 -18.04 -11.24 -5.00
N VAL A 154 -16.83 -10.66 -5.12
CA VAL A 154 -16.45 -9.88 -6.31
C VAL A 154 -16.38 -10.78 -7.54
N THR A 155 -15.81 -11.99 -7.40
CA THR A 155 -15.75 -12.96 -8.50
C THR A 155 -17.15 -13.35 -8.98
N LYS A 156 -18.10 -13.60 -8.07
CA LYS A 156 -19.50 -13.91 -8.42
C LYS A 156 -20.15 -12.75 -9.19
N THR A 157 -20.01 -11.53 -8.69
CA THR A 157 -20.54 -10.32 -9.34
C THR A 157 -19.94 -10.11 -10.73
N TYR A 158 -18.63 -10.31 -10.87
CA TYR A 158 -17.94 -10.24 -12.16
C TYR A 158 -18.50 -11.26 -13.16
N LEU A 159 -18.74 -12.50 -12.73
CA LEU A 159 -19.32 -13.55 -13.57
C LEU A 159 -20.76 -13.21 -13.98
N ASP A 160 -21.60 -12.77 -13.06
CA ASP A 160 -22.99 -12.41 -13.35
C ASP A 160 -23.09 -11.28 -14.39
N LEU A 161 -22.25 -10.26 -14.26
CA LEU A 161 -22.16 -9.17 -15.23
C LEU A 161 -21.66 -9.66 -16.59
N THR A 162 -20.56 -10.41 -16.60
CA THR A 162 -19.93 -10.88 -17.83
C THR A 162 -20.86 -11.83 -18.61
N LEU A 163 -21.49 -12.78 -17.92
CA LEU A 163 -22.37 -13.79 -18.53
C LEU A 163 -23.72 -13.20 -19.00
N SER A 164 -24.17 -12.09 -18.41
CA SER A 164 -25.36 -11.35 -18.86
C SER A 164 -25.07 -10.38 -20.03
N GLY A 165 -23.82 -10.28 -20.46
CA GLY A 165 -23.38 -9.32 -21.49
C GLY A 165 -23.28 -7.88 -20.98
N ALA A 166 -23.43 -7.65 -19.67
CA ALA A 166 -23.17 -6.36 -19.05
C ALA A 166 -21.66 -6.13 -18.90
N LYS A 167 -21.27 -4.86 -18.80
CA LYS A 167 -19.86 -4.49 -18.59
C LYS A 167 -19.46 -4.80 -17.14
N ALA A 168 -18.49 -5.70 -16.94
CA ALA A 168 -17.98 -6.07 -15.62
C ALA A 168 -16.80 -5.21 -15.14
N ASP A 169 -16.00 -4.68 -16.07
CA ASP A 169 -14.82 -3.85 -15.80
C ASP A 169 -15.09 -2.36 -16.15
N SER A 170 -14.13 -1.50 -15.79
CA SER A 170 -14.17 -0.03 -15.95
C SER A 170 -14.28 0.43 -17.39
#